data_AF-A0A538GN41-F1
#
_entry.id   AF-A0A538GN41-F1
#
_cell.length_a   1.000
_cell.length_b   1.000
_cell.length_c   1.000
_cell.angle_alpha   90.00
_cell.angle_beta   90.00
_cell.angle_gamma   90.00
#
_symmetry.space_group_name_H-M   'P 1'
#
loop_
_entity.id
_entity.type
_entity.pdbx_description
1 polymer ?
#
loop_
_entity_poly.entity_id
_entity_poly.type
_entity_poly.pdbx_seq_one_letter_code
_entity_poly.pdbx_strand_id
1 'polypeptide(L)'
;MSNANLLIAANTLWVVVAAILVMFMQAGFAFLEAGLTRMKNAAHIAGKNVLIFGICSLVYWLVGFGIAFGDGNGIVGMHGFAPSVGPLLAVGKAPYSFFTTIPGAGAYLFEVVFAGVSLAIVWGAMAERAKLWVYFVFGVAFTLIYSVTSHWIWHSGGWLFGLGMQDFAGSTVVHYQGALAALAGAILLGPRIGKFGHDGRANPIPGHNMPYAVLGTLILWFGWFGFNPGSTLAVITGDRIGYFGYVALTTNVAAAAGALGGIATAWLVLKKPDVSMMLNGVIAALVAITAASGFVAPWAAIVIGFLAAAIAVV
;
A
#
# COMPACT_ATOMS: atom_id res chain seq x y z
N MET A 1 -11.48 -34.80 4.72
CA MET A 1 -11.15 -33.50 4.12
C MET A 1 -10.56 -33.77 2.73
N SER A 2 -11.06 -33.16 1.66
CA SER A 2 -10.54 -33.38 0.30
C SER A 2 -9.25 -32.57 0.05
N ASN A 3 -8.48 -32.92 -1.00
CA ASN A 3 -7.32 -32.12 -1.43
C ASN A 3 -7.72 -30.68 -1.79
N ALA A 4 -8.92 -30.49 -2.35
CA ALA A 4 -9.46 -29.15 -2.62
C ALA A 4 -9.67 -28.34 -1.33
N ASN A 5 -10.22 -28.97 -0.28
CA ASN A 5 -10.42 -28.31 1.01
C ASN A 5 -9.07 -27.95 1.68
N LEU A 6 -8.07 -28.83 1.56
CA LEU A 6 -6.71 -28.56 2.05
C LEU A 6 -6.07 -27.37 1.32
N LEU A 7 -6.24 -27.30 0.00
CA LEU A 7 -5.72 -26.19 -0.80
C LEU A 7 -6.39 -24.86 -0.45
N ILE A 8 -7.72 -24.83 -0.31
CA ILE A 8 -8.45 -23.64 0.13
C ILE A 8 -7.97 -23.21 1.53
N ALA A 9 -7.80 -24.15 2.46
CA ALA A 9 -7.29 -23.86 3.79
C ALA A 9 -5.86 -23.27 3.76
N ALA A 10 -4.97 -23.83 2.94
CA ALA A 10 -3.60 -23.34 2.78
C ALA A 10 -3.55 -21.95 2.13
N ASN A 11 -4.34 -21.71 1.07
CA ASN A 11 -4.48 -20.39 0.43
C ASN A 11 -5.00 -19.36 1.42
N THR A 12 -6.04 -19.71 2.18
CA THR A 12 -6.65 -18.83 3.18
C THR A 12 -5.66 -18.48 4.29
N LEU A 13 -4.92 -19.48 4.79
CA LEU A 13 -3.87 -19.24 5.79
C LEU A 13 -2.81 -18.27 5.27
N TRP A 14 -2.32 -18.50 4.05
CA TRP A 14 -1.34 -17.63 3.41
C TRP A 14 -1.86 -16.19 3.30
N VAL A 15 -3.07 -16.01 2.76
CA VAL A 15 -3.67 -14.70 2.55
C VAL A 15 -3.95 -13.96 3.86
N VAL A 16 -4.42 -14.64 4.90
CA VAL A 16 -4.64 -14.02 6.22
C VAL A 16 -3.33 -13.60 6.87
N VAL A 17 -2.29 -14.45 6.82
CA VAL A 17 -0.96 -14.08 7.33
C VAL A 17 -0.40 -12.90 6.56
N ALA A 18 -0.50 -12.91 5.23
CA ALA A 18 -0.09 -11.80 4.38
C ALA A 18 -0.84 -10.51 4.74
N ALA A 19 -2.16 -10.58 4.95
CA ALA A 19 -2.96 -9.43 5.36
C ALA A 19 -2.51 -8.87 6.72
N ILE A 20 -2.14 -9.73 7.69
CA ILE A 20 -1.62 -9.30 8.99
C ILE A 20 -0.27 -8.57 8.84
N LEU A 21 0.61 -9.08 7.98
CA LEU A 21 1.88 -8.41 7.66
C LEU A 21 1.65 -7.02 7.04
N VAL A 22 0.68 -6.89 6.13
CA VAL A 22 0.30 -5.60 5.53
C VAL A 22 -0.35 -4.69 6.55
N MET A 23 -1.23 -5.20 7.41
CA MET A 23 -1.81 -4.41 8.50
C MET A 23 -0.73 -3.85 9.43
N PHE A 24 0.35 -4.61 9.67
CA PHE A 24 1.48 -4.16 10.48
C PHE A 24 2.25 -2.99 9.83
N MET A 25 2.11 -2.77 8.51
CA MET A 25 2.64 -1.57 7.84
C MET A 25 2.06 -0.27 8.42
N GLN A 26 0.86 -0.29 9.01
CA GLN A 26 0.28 0.88 9.69
C GLN A 26 1.17 1.36 10.85
N ALA A 27 1.80 0.43 11.58
CA ALA A 27 2.81 0.78 12.58
C ALA A 27 4.07 1.37 11.92
N GLY A 28 4.47 0.82 10.78
CA GLY A 28 5.57 1.34 9.96
C GLY A 28 5.36 2.79 9.53
N PHE A 29 4.18 3.12 9.00
CA PHE A 29 3.79 4.50 8.68
C PHE A 29 3.80 5.41 9.91
N ALA A 30 3.24 4.94 11.04
CA ALA A 30 3.24 5.73 12.27
C ALA A 30 4.65 6.11 12.73
N PHE A 31 5.60 5.17 12.74
CA PHE A 31 6.99 5.43 13.12
C PHE A 31 7.73 6.28 12.08
N LEU A 32 7.56 5.98 10.77
CA LEU A 32 8.20 6.73 9.69
C LEU A 32 7.77 8.20 9.72
N GLU A 33 6.46 8.45 9.75
CA GLU A 33 5.91 9.80 9.73
C GLU A 33 6.18 10.55 11.04
N ALA A 34 6.08 9.88 12.19
CA ALA A 34 6.46 10.51 13.46
C ALA A 34 7.93 10.94 13.40
N GLY A 35 8.84 10.04 13.02
CA GLY A 35 10.27 10.33 12.93
C GLY A 35 10.62 11.51 12.02
N LEU A 36 9.89 11.66 10.90
CA LEU A 36 10.08 12.71 9.90
C LEU A 36 9.26 14.00 10.14
N THR A 37 8.46 14.06 11.21
CA THR A 37 7.72 15.27 11.63
C THR A 37 8.31 15.90 12.89
N ARG A 38 7.84 17.10 13.25
CA ARG A 38 8.29 17.77 14.48
C ARG A 38 7.69 17.10 15.70
N MET A 39 8.47 17.01 16.78
CA MET A 39 8.10 16.31 18.02
C MET A 39 6.73 16.72 18.58
N LYS A 40 6.39 18.01 18.50
CA LYS A 40 5.09 18.55 18.96
C LYS A 40 3.86 17.93 18.28
N ASN A 41 4.04 17.30 17.11
CA ASN A 41 2.98 16.68 16.33
C ASN A 41 3.00 15.14 16.39
N ALA A 42 3.99 14.52 17.04
CA ALA A 42 4.19 13.07 17.00
C ALA A 42 2.97 12.27 17.47
N ALA A 43 2.34 12.69 18.58
CA ALA A 43 1.14 12.02 19.11
C ALA A 43 -0.04 12.08 18.12
N HIS A 44 -0.25 13.22 17.46
CA HIS A 44 -1.29 13.38 16.45
C HIS A 44 -1.03 12.51 15.22
N ILE A 45 0.25 12.40 14.80
CA ILE A 45 0.66 11.58 13.65
C ILE A 45 0.54 10.07 13.94
N ALA A 46 0.85 9.63 15.16
CA ALA A 46 0.61 8.24 15.55
C ALA A 46 -0.90 7.95 15.67
N GLY A 47 -1.65 8.79 16.39
CA GLY A 47 -3.08 8.58 16.66
C GLY A 47 -3.93 8.57 15.39
N LYS A 48 -3.63 9.42 14.41
CA LYS A 48 -4.39 9.44 13.15
C LYS A 48 -4.31 8.11 12.39
N ASN A 49 -3.20 7.36 12.46
CA ASN A 49 -3.04 6.10 11.72
C ASN A 49 -4.05 5.03 12.21
N VAL A 50 -4.34 5.00 13.51
CA VAL A 50 -5.38 4.12 14.07
C VAL A 50 -6.77 4.57 13.63
N LEU A 51 -7.05 5.87 13.71
CA LEU A 51 -8.34 6.44 13.34
C LEU A 51 -8.69 6.16 11.87
N ILE A 52 -7.76 6.46 10.95
CA ILE A 52 -7.99 6.33 9.51
C ILE A 52 -8.18 4.87 9.11
N PHE A 53 -7.45 3.95 9.75
CA PHE A 53 -7.54 2.53 9.44
C PHE A 53 -8.88 1.98 9.93
N GLY A 54 -9.37 2.43 11.08
CA GLY A 54 -10.72 2.11 11.57
C GLY A 54 -11.81 2.61 10.62
N ILE A 55 -11.72 3.86 10.15
CA ILE A 55 -12.68 4.42 9.18
C ILE A 55 -12.63 3.64 7.86
N CYS A 56 -11.44 3.43 7.31
CA CYS A 56 -11.23 2.65 6.09
C CYS A 56 -11.84 1.25 6.24
N SER A 57 -11.56 0.58 7.36
CA SER A 57 -12.07 -0.77 7.62
C SER A 57 -13.59 -0.82 7.61
N LEU A 58 -14.26 0.08 8.33
CA LEU A 58 -15.71 0.10 8.42
C LEU A 58 -16.37 0.49 7.09
N VAL A 59 -15.85 1.52 6.41
CA VAL A 59 -16.39 1.97 5.12
C VAL A 59 -16.17 0.92 4.03
N TYR A 60 -15.00 0.29 4.00
CA TYR A 60 -14.70 -0.75 3.05
C TYR A 60 -15.57 -1.98 3.28
N TRP A 61 -15.80 -2.39 4.54
CA TRP A 61 -16.74 -3.48 4.83
C TRP A 61 -18.19 -3.15 4.43
N LEU A 62 -18.66 -1.94 4.74
CA LEU A 62 -20.03 -1.52 4.45
C LEU A 62 -20.29 -1.46 2.94
N VAL A 63 -19.39 -0.85 2.17
CA VAL A 63 -19.64 -0.56 0.74
C VAL A 63 -18.41 -0.78 -0.14
N GLY A 64 -17.20 -0.45 0.33
CA GLY A 64 -16.02 -0.43 -0.54
C GLY A 64 -15.63 -1.79 -1.11
N PHE A 65 -15.79 -2.88 -0.36
CA PHE A 65 -15.49 -4.23 -0.84
C PHE A 65 -16.49 -4.70 -1.89
N GLY A 66 -17.77 -4.35 -1.75
CA GLY A 66 -18.78 -4.57 -2.78
C GLY A 66 -18.50 -3.77 -4.05
N ILE A 67 -18.08 -2.51 -3.93
CA ILE A 67 -17.68 -1.67 -5.07
C ILE A 67 -16.46 -2.26 -5.80
N ALA A 68 -15.45 -2.70 -5.04
CA ALA A 68 -14.19 -3.18 -5.59
C ALA A 68 -14.29 -4.58 -6.19
N PHE A 69 -14.91 -5.52 -5.48
CA PHE A 69 -14.85 -6.96 -5.81
C PHE A 69 -16.20 -7.67 -5.77
N GLY A 70 -17.29 -6.93 -5.57
CA GLY A 70 -18.62 -7.47 -5.78
C GLY A 70 -18.89 -7.73 -7.26
N ASP A 71 -19.74 -8.72 -7.54
CA ASP A 71 -20.23 -8.99 -8.89
C ASP A 71 -20.87 -7.71 -9.47
N GLY A 72 -20.59 -7.42 -10.75
CA GLY A 72 -20.94 -6.12 -11.36
C GLY A 72 -20.61 -6.05 -12.85
N ASN A 73 -20.27 -4.84 -13.31
CA ASN A 73 -19.93 -4.55 -14.71
C ASN A 73 -18.48 -4.03 -14.83
N GLY A 74 -18.05 -3.62 -16.03
CA GLY A 74 -16.66 -3.17 -16.24
C GLY A 74 -16.20 -1.95 -15.43
N ILE A 75 -17.12 -1.19 -14.85
CA ILE A 75 -16.84 0.07 -14.16
C ILE A 75 -16.92 -0.10 -12.64
N VAL A 76 -17.83 -0.94 -12.13
CA VAL A 76 -18.08 -1.03 -10.69
C VAL A 76 -18.76 -2.34 -10.29
N GLY A 77 -18.43 -2.82 -9.09
CA GLY A 77 -19.19 -3.86 -8.40
C GLY A 77 -20.56 -3.34 -7.93
N MET A 78 -21.61 -4.12 -8.18
CA MET A 78 -23.00 -3.72 -7.94
C MET A 78 -23.66 -4.51 -6.80
N HIS A 79 -22.93 -5.45 -6.21
CA HIS A 79 -23.43 -6.37 -5.18
C HIS A 79 -22.42 -6.53 -4.03
N GLY A 80 -22.83 -7.18 -2.94
CA GLY A 80 -21.94 -7.45 -1.80
C GLY A 80 -21.71 -6.24 -0.89
N PHE A 81 -22.70 -5.37 -0.75
CA PHE A 81 -22.69 -4.30 0.26
C PHE A 81 -23.17 -4.85 1.61
N ALA A 82 -22.50 -4.49 2.70
CA ALA A 82 -22.75 -4.97 4.06
C ALA A 82 -23.03 -6.50 4.11
N PRO A 83 -22.05 -7.32 3.68
CA PRO A 83 -22.29 -8.75 3.46
C PRO A 83 -22.63 -9.50 4.74
N SER A 84 -23.57 -10.45 4.62
CA SER A 84 -23.90 -11.37 5.71
C SER A 84 -22.87 -12.51 5.81
N VAL A 85 -23.00 -13.33 6.85
CA VAL A 85 -22.07 -14.43 7.16
C VAL A 85 -21.93 -15.42 6.00
N GLY A 86 -23.03 -15.77 5.32
CA GLY A 86 -23.03 -16.75 4.22
C GLY A 86 -22.07 -16.38 3.09
N PRO A 87 -22.26 -15.23 2.41
CA PRO A 87 -21.33 -14.66 1.44
C PRO A 87 -19.86 -14.61 1.89
N LEU A 88 -19.61 -14.25 3.14
CA LEU A 88 -18.25 -14.12 3.69
C LEU A 88 -17.55 -15.47 3.89
N LEU A 89 -18.30 -16.54 4.15
CA LEU A 89 -17.75 -17.89 4.29
C LEU A 89 -17.71 -18.67 2.96
N ALA A 90 -18.37 -18.17 1.92
CA ALA A 90 -18.40 -18.81 0.62
C ALA A 90 -17.10 -18.57 -0.17
N VAL A 91 -16.77 -19.53 -1.04
CA VAL A 91 -15.62 -19.49 -1.95
C VAL A 91 -16.13 -19.53 -3.38
N GLY A 92 -15.78 -18.53 -4.20
CA GLY A 92 -16.14 -18.45 -5.61
C GLY A 92 -17.65 -18.38 -5.87
N LYS A 93 -18.40 -17.72 -4.98
CA LYS A 93 -19.86 -17.57 -5.08
C LYS A 93 -20.26 -16.12 -4.99
N ALA A 94 -21.40 -15.81 -5.61
CA ALA A 94 -22.03 -14.51 -5.49
C ALA A 94 -22.22 -14.13 -4.01
N PRO A 95 -21.99 -12.84 -3.66
CA PRO A 95 -21.70 -11.72 -4.54
C PRO A 95 -20.19 -11.51 -4.81
N TYR A 96 -19.31 -12.41 -4.39
CA TYR A 96 -17.85 -12.27 -4.54
C TYR A 96 -17.27 -13.40 -5.40
N SER A 97 -17.82 -13.59 -6.60
CA SER A 97 -17.53 -14.75 -7.44
C SER A 97 -16.07 -14.80 -7.93
N PHE A 98 -15.39 -13.64 -7.94
CA PHE A 98 -13.98 -13.49 -8.27
C PHE A 98 -13.03 -14.32 -7.39
N PHE A 99 -13.31 -14.42 -6.09
CA PHE A 99 -12.44 -15.10 -5.13
C PHE A 99 -12.72 -16.61 -5.10
N THR A 100 -12.15 -17.34 -6.05
CA THR A 100 -12.39 -18.78 -6.25
C THR A 100 -11.53 -19.70 -5.38
N THR A 101 -10.50 -19.16 -4.72
CA THR A 101 -9.49 -19.93 -3.98
C THR A 101 -9.47 -19.67 -2.47
N ILE A 102 -10.17 -18.62 -2.03
CA ILE A 102 -10.25 -18.15 -0.64
C ILE A 102 -11.68 -17.68 -0.31
N PRO A 103 -12.12 -17.77 0.96
CA PRO A 103 -13.41 -17.23 1.38
C PRO A 103 -13.47 -15.71 1.26
N GLY A 104 -14.68 -15.18 1.05
CA GLY A 104 -14.93 -13.72 0.97
C GLY A 104 -14.40 -12.93 2.18
N ALA A 105 -14.43 -13.50 3.39
CA ALA A 105 -13.86 -12.88 4.59
C ALA A 105 -12.33 -12.72 4.54
N GLY A 106 -11.62 -13.75 4.03
CA GLY A 106 -10.18 -13.71 3.86
C GLY A 106 -9.77 -12.71 2.79
N ALA A 107 -10.53 -12.68 1.68
CA ALA A 107 -10.38 -11.69 0.62
C ALA A 107 -10.61 -10.26 1.13
N TYR A 108 -11.71 -10.02 1.84
CA TYR A 108 -12.00 -8.71 2.45
C TYR A 108 -10.83 -8.23 3.32
N LEU A 109 -10.34 -9.10 4.22
CA LEU A 109 -9.26 -8.75 5.14
C LEU A 109 -7.97 -8.38 4.39
N PHE A 110 -7.66 -9.10 3.31
CA PHE A 110 -6.51 -8.81 2.46
C PHE A 110 -6.67 -7.50 1.70
N GLU A 111 -7.83 -7.24 1.12
CA GLU A 111 -8.04 -6.05 0.29
C GLU A 111 -8.17 -4.76 1.10
N VAL A 112 -8.78 -4.81 2.30
CA VAL A 112 -8.97 -3.63 3.13
C VAL A 112 -7.64 -3.07 3.67
N VAL A 113 -6.65 -3.92 3.90
CA VAL A 113 -5.34 -3.47 4.37
C VAL A 113 -4.57 -2.73 3.27
N PHE A 114 -4.81 -3.02 1.99
CA PHE A 114 -4.23 -2.27 0.85
C PHE A 114 -4.89 -0.89 0.72
N ALA A 115 -6.22 -0.81 0.88
CA ALA A 115 -6.94 0.46 0.97
C ALA A 115 -6.40 1.32 2.13
N GLY A 116 -6.16 0.69 3.29
CA GLY A 116 -5.56 1.32 4.45
C GLY A 116 -4.14 1.84 4.21
N VAL A 117 -3.31 1.09 3.48
CA VAL A 117 -1.96 1.54 3.08
C VAL A 117 -2.05 2.74 2.14
N SER A 118 -2.93 2.70 1.13
CA SER A 118 -3.13 3.81 0.19
C SER A 118 -3.54 5.09 0.92
N LEU A 119 -4.46 4.95 1.88
CA LEU A 119 -4.94 6.05 2.69
C LEU A 119 -3.84 6.60 3.62
N ALA A 120 -3.00 5.76 4.22
CA ALA A 120 -1.86 6.19 5.05
C ALA A 120 -0.91 7.14 4.30
N ILE A 121 -0.61 6.87 3.02
CA ILE A 121 0.24 7.70 2.15
C ILE A 121 -0.26 9.15 2.10
N VAL A 122 -1.57 9.35 1.95
CA VAL A 122 -2.18 10.69 1.86
C VAL A 122 -1.86 11.52 3.09
N TRP A 123 -1.98 10.90 4.27
CA TRP A 123 -1.89 11.63 5.52
C TRP A 123 -0.47 11.99 5.90
N GLY A 124 0.52 11.22 5.47
CA GLY A 124 1.93 11.59 5.62
C GLY A 124 2.21 12.94 4.96
N ALA A 125 1.68 13.18 3.75
CA ALA A 125 1.87 14.45 3.04
C ALA A 125 1.12 15.62 3.70
N MET A 126 -0.06 15.37 4.26
CA MET A 126 -0.90 16.38 4.92
C MET A 126 -0.56 16.59 6.41
N ALA A 127 0.49 15.95 6.90
CA ALA A 127 0.95 16.04 8.29
C ALA A 127 1.11 17.48 8.78
N GLU A 128 0.85 17.68 10.09
CA GLU A 128 1.00 18.93 10.85
C GLU A 128 0.05 20.09 10.47
N ARG A 129 -0.86 19.91 9.51
CA ARG A 129 -1.70 20.99 8.95
C ARG A 129 -3.19 20.67 8.85
N ALA A 130 -3.55 19.39 8.68
CA ALA A 130 -4.95 19.00 8.55
C ALA A 130 -5.70 19.05 9.90
N LYS A 131 -6.96 19.50 9.87
CA LYS A 131 -7.86 19.45 11.03
C LYS A 131 -8.42 18.04 11.21
N LEU A 132 -8.73 17.66 12.45
CA LEU A 132 -9.19 16.30 12.76
C LEU A 132 -10.42 15.85 11.95
N TRP A 133 -11.42 16.72 11.77
CA TRP A 133 -12.64 16.37 11.04
C TRP A 133 -12.40 16.03 9.55
N VAL A 134 -11.33 16.55 8.96
CA VAL A 134 -10.97 16.28 7.56
C VAL A 134 -10.66 14.80 7.37
N TYR A 135 -10.03 14.16 8.36
CA TYR A 135 -9.72 12.72 8.31
C TYR A 135 -10.98 11.86 8.16
N PHE A 136 -12.10 12.28 8.77
CA PHE A 136 -13.36 11.55 8.67
C PHE A 136 -13.96 11.64 7.27
N VAL A 137 -14.20 12.87 6.80
CA VAL A 137 -14.89 13.09 5.51
C VAL A 137 -14.04 12.56 4.36
N PHE A 138 -12.75 12.89 4.35
CA PHE A 138 -11.86 12.46 3.29
C PHE A 138 -11.55 10.97 3.39
N GLY A 139 -11.43 10.38 4.58
CA GLY A 139 -11.25 8.93 4.74
C GLY A 139 -12.39 8.14 4.11
N VAL A 140 -13.65 8.56 4.33
CA VAL A 140 -14.83 7.97 3.67
C VAL A 140 -14.74 8.15 2.15
N ALA A 141 -14.58 9.38 1.68
CA ALA A 141 -14.57 9.69 0.25
C ALA A 141 -13.45 8.95 -0.50
N PHE A 142 -12.23 8.96 0.04
CA PHE A 142 -11.09 8.28 -0.55
C PHE A 142 -11.27 6.77 -0.61
N THR A 143 -11.83 6.16 0.44
CA THR A 143 -12.10 4.71 0.45
C THR A 143 -13.04 4.32 -0.71
N LEU A 144 -14.06 5.14 -1.00
CA LEU A 144 -14.97 4.90 -2.13
C LEU A 144 -14.26 5.06 -3.48
N ILE A 145 -13.46 6.11 -3.65
CA ILE A 145 -12.70 6.34 -4.89
C ILE A 145 -11.68 5.21 -5.10
N TYR A 146 -11.00 4.78 -4.03
CA TYR A 146 -10.10 3.63 -4.04
C TYR A 146 -10.80 2.37 -4.52
N SER A 147 -11.96 2.04 -3.95
CA SER A 147 -12.71 0.86 -4.34
C SER A 147 -13.09 0.82 -5.82
N VAL A 148 -13.44 1.97 -6.40
CA VAL A 148 -13.76 2.05 -7.84
C VAL A 148 -12.52 1.76 -8.70
N THR A 149 -11.37 2.36 -8.37
CA THR A 149 -10.12 2.11 -9.10
C THR A 149 -9.66 0.65 -8.94
N SER A 150 -9.78 0.08 -7.74
CA SER A 150 -9.49 -1.34 -7.50
C SER A 150 -10.32 -2.24 -8.40
N HIS A 151 -11.61 -1.91 -8.59
CA HIS A 151 -12.46 -2.65 -9.52
C HIS A 151 -11.93 -2.62 -10.95
N TRP A 152 -11.51 -1.44 -11.43
CA TRP A 152 -11.04 -1.28 -12.80
C TRP A 152 -9.83 -2.16 -13.10
N ILE A 153 -8.89 -2.24 -12.15
CA ILE A 153 -7.55 -2.80 -12.36
C ILE A 153 -7.45 -4.26 -11.91
N TRP A 154 -8.04 -4.63 -10.77
CA TRP A 154 -7.84 -5.95 -10.16
C TRP A 154 -9.00 -6.91 -10.32
N HIS A 155 -10.23 -6.42 -10.35
CA HIS A 155 -11.36 -7.30 -10.56
C HIS A 155 -11.36 -7.81 -12.00
N SER A 156 -11.56 -9.12 -12.22
CA SER A 156 -11.50 -9.72 -13.55
C SER A 156 -12.55 -9.18 -14.53
N GLY A 157 -13.63 -8.59 -14.01
CA GLY A 157 -14.64 -7.89 -14.80
C GLY A 157 -14.27 -6.45 -15.15
N GLY A 158 -13.25 -5.85 -14.51
CA GLY A 158 -12.87 -4.45 -14.67
C GLY A 158 -12.34 -4.11 -16.06
N TRP A 159 -12.60 -2.88 -16.51
CA TRP A 159 -12.25 -2.47 -17.87
C TRP A 159 -10.73 -2.35 -18.12
N LEU A 160 -9.93 -1.89 -17.15
CA LEU A 160 -8.47 -1.84 -17.29
C LEU A 160 -7.87 -3.23 -17.24
N PHE A 161 -8.39 -4.11 -16.39
CA PHE A 161 -8.05 -5.52 -16.37
C PHE A 161 -8.32 -6.16 -17.75
N GLY A 162 -9.50 -5.91 -18.34
CA GLY A 162 -9.88 -6.41 -19.66
C GLY A 162 -8.99 -5.89 -20.81
N LEU A 163 -8.37 -4.73 -20.65
CA LEU A 163 -7.37 -4.18 -21.58
C LEU A 163 -5.94 -4.74 -21.35
N GLY A 164 -5.75 -5.59 -20.34
CA GLY A 164 -4.46 -6.20 -20.02
C GLY A 164 -3.55 -5.35 -19.16
N MET A 165 -4.09 -4.39 -18.39
CA MET A 165 -3.28 -3.62 -17.44
C MET A 165 -2.63 -4.54 -16.41
N GLN A 166 -1.32 -4.36 -16.22
CA GLN A 166 -0.53 -5.12 -15.26
C GLN A 166 -0.19 -4.27 -14.04
N ASP A 167 -0.80 -4.60 -12.91
CA ASP A 167 -0.46 -4.03 -11.60
C ASP A 167 -0.56 -5.13 -10.53
N PHE A 168 0.54 -5.89 -10.37
CA PHE A 168 0.53 -7.13 -9.60
C PHE A 168 0.04 -6.97 -8.16
N ALA A 169 0.57 -5.96 -7.45
CA ALA A 169 0.22 -5.71 -6.06
C ALA A 169 -0.18 -4.25 -5.76
N GLY A 170 -0.20 -3.34 -6.75
CA GLY A 170 -0.75 -1.99 -6.53
C GLY A 170 0.24 -0.82 -6.56
N SER A 171 1.23 -0.78 -7.46
CA SER A 171 1.95 0.49 -7.69
C SER A 171 0.98 1.58 -8.17
N THR A 172 -0.05 1.20 -8.92
CA THR A 172 -1.08 2.14 -9.38
C THR A 172 -2.23 2.23 -8.39
N VAL A 173 -2.89 1.10 -8.10
CA VAL A 173 -4.10 1.05 -7.25
C VAL A 173 -3.85 1.63 -5.86
N VAL A 174 -2.71 1.30 -5.24
CA VAL A 174 -2.39 1.74 -3.88
C VAL A 174 -1.52 2.98 -3.88
N HIS A 175 -0.33 2.90 -4.49
CA HIS A 175 0.69 3.92 -4.28
C HIS A 175 0.45 5.17 -5.12
N TYR A 176 0.19 5.03 -6.42
CA TYR A 176 -0.05 6.17 -7.30
C TYR A 176 -1.34 6.91 -6.93
N GLN A 177 -2.43 6.18 -6.68
CA GLN A 177 -3.68 6.79 -6.25
C GLN A 177 -3.54 7.54 -4.91
N GLY A 178 -2.88 6.92 -3.93
CA GLY A 178 -2.56 7.56 -2.66
C GLY A 178 -1.69 8.80 -2.87
N ALA A 179 -0.68 8.74 -3.74
CA ALA A 179 0.20 9.87 -4.06
C ALA A 179 -0.53 11.03 -4.77
N LEU A 180 -1.44 10.75 -5.70
CA LEU A 180 -2.25 11.79 -6.36
C LEU A 180 -3.17 12.50 -5.36
N ALA A 181 -3.80 11.73 -4.48
CA ALA A 181 -4.64 12.28 -3.42
C ALA A 181 -3.81 13.07 -2.39
N ALA A 182 -2.60 12.59 -2.06
CA ALA A 182 -1.63 13.29 -1.23
C ALA A 182 -1.21 14.64 -1.86
N LEU A 183 -0.94 14.65 -3.17
CA LEU A 183 -0.58 15.84 -3.93
C LEU A 183 -1.71 16.86 -3.94
N ALA A 184 -2.95 16.43 -4.26
CA ALA A 184 -4.12 17.29 -4.21
C ALA A 184 -4.31 17.89 -2.81
N GLY A 185 -4.20 17.08 -1.76
CA GLY A 185 -4.27 17.54 -0.37
C GLY A 185 -3.16 18.53 0.00
N ALA A 186 -1.93 18.30 -0.46
CA ALA A 186 -0.81 19.20 -0.21
C ALA A 186 -0.96 20.56 -0.93
N ILE A 187 -1.49 20.57 -2.16
CA ILE A 187 -1.80 21.80 -2.91
C ILE A 187 -2.89 22.61 -2.19
N LEU A 188 -3.98 21.96 -1.79
CA LEU A 188 -5.11 22.63 -1.14
C LEU A 188 -4.78 23.16 0.27
N LEU A 189 -3.98 22.43 1.04
CA LEU A 189 -3.56 22.88 2.38
C LEU A 189 -2.47 23.97 2.33
N GLY A 190 -1.71 24.04 1.23
CA GLY A 190 -0.54 24.91 1.12
C GLY A 190 0.62 24.48 2.03
N PRO A 191 1.78 25.17 1.94
CA PRO A 191 3.01 24.78 2.64
C PRO A 191 2.92 24.89 4.17
N ARG A 192 3.77 24.13 4.88
CA ARG A 192 3.93 24.28 6.33
C ARG A 192 4.46 25.66 6.68
N ILE A 193 4.00 26.22 7.78
CA ILE A 193 4.55 27.46 8.34
C ILE A 193 6.06 27.29 8.55
N GLY A 194 6.84 28.20 7.97
CA GLY A 194 8.31 28.18 8.00
C GLY A 194 8.98 27.38 6.89
N LYS A 195 8.22 26.66 6.03
CA LYS A 195 8.80 25.87 4.93
C LYS A 195 9.43 26.74 3.83
N PHE A 196 8.86 27.91 3.57
CA PHE A 196 9.41 28.88 2.62
C PHE A 196 9.69 30.20 3.34
N GLY A 197 10.87 30.76 3.12
CA GLY A 197 11.26 32.08 3.61
C GLY A 197 10.53 33.21 2.88
N HIS A 198 10.72 34.44 3.38
CA HIS A 198 10.18 35.64 2.71
C HIS A 198 10.78 35.85 1.31
N ASP A 199 11.95 35.28 1.05
CA ASP A 199 12.65 35.24 -0.23
C ASP A 199 12.19 34.07 -1.14
N GLY A 200 11.20 33.30 -0.72
CA GLY A 200 10.68 32.13 -1.44
C GLY A 200 11.57 30.90 -1.35
N ARG A 201 12.72 30.95 -0.67
CA ARG A 201 13.64 29.80 -0.57
C ARG A 201 13.09 28.72 0.38
N ALA A 202 13.32 27.47 0.02
CA ALA A 202 12.88 26.32 0.81
C ALA A 202 13.78 26.13 2.04
N ASN A 203 13.18 26.17 3.22
CA ASN A 203 13.85 25.82 4.47
C ASN A 203 13.66 24.32 4.76
N PRO A 204 14.71 23.60 5.19
CA PRO A 204 14.57 22.26 5.74
C PRO A 204 13.76 22.30 7.04
N ILE A 205 12.80 21.39 7.17
CA ILE A 205 12.13 21.11 8.45
C ILE A 205 12.55 19.68 8.83
N PRO A 206 13.60 19.52 9.64
CA PRO A 206 14.14 18.20 9.94
C PRO A 206 13.14 17.39 10.78
N GLY A 207 13.17 16.08 10.57
CA GLY A 207 12.49 15.13 11.43
C GLY A 207 13.05 15.15 12.85
N HIS A 208 12.21 14.86 13.84
CA HIS A 208 12.64 14.91 15.23
C HIS A 208 13.35 13.63 15.72
N ASN A 209 13.20 12.50 15.01
CA ASN A 209 13.74 11.21 15.45
C ASN A 209 14.06 10.28 14.27
N MET A 210 15.32 10.29 13.82
CA MET A 210 15.77 9.41 12.73
C MET A 210 15.72 7.91 13.06
N PRO A 211 16.06 7.45 14.28
CA PRO A 211 15.83 6.06 14.67
C PRO A 211 14.37 5.59 14.48
N TYR A 212 13.38 6.44 14.72
CA TYR A 212 11.98 6.12 14.42
C TYR A 212 11.73 6.00 12.91
N ALA A 213 12.31 6.88 12.10
CA ALA A 213 12.22 6.76 10.64
C ALA A 213 12.84 5.44 10.13
N VAL A 214 13.99 5.03 10.70
CA VAL A 214 14.64 3.75 10.39
C VAL A 214 13.74 2.58 10.79
N LEU A 215 13.22 2.58 12.03
CA LEU A 215 12.33 1.52 12.51
C LEU A 215 11.06 1.42 11.66
N GLY A 216 10.44 2.55 11.33
CA GLY A 216 9.27 2.61 10.46
C GLY A 216 9.55 2.01 9.08
N THR A 217 10.67 2.37 8.47
CA THR A 217 11.10 1.83 7.16
C THR A 217 11.31 0.32 7.21
N LEU A 218 11.94 -0.21 8.27
CA LEU A 218 12.13 -1.64 8.44
C LEU A 218 10.81 -2.40 8.62
N ILE A 219 9.87 -1.84 9.39
CA ILE A 219 8.51 -2.40 9.53
C ILE A 219 7.78 -2.39 8.19
N LEU A 220 7.90 -1.32 7.39
CA LEU A 220 7.29 -1.24 6.07
C LEU A 220 7.90 -2.28 5.11
N TRP A 221 9.23 -2.42 5.08
CA TRP A 221 9.90 -3.47 4.29
C TRP A 221 9.41 -4.85 4.73
N PHE A 222 9.37 -5.13 6.03
CA PHE A 222 8.85 -6.40 6.56
C PHE A 222 7.40 -6.66 6.14
N GLY A 223 6.51 -5.67 6.28
CA GLY A 223 5.11 -5.79 5.87
C GLY A 223 4.93 -5.97 4.36
N TRP A 224 5.88 -5.50 3.56
CA TRP A 224 5.87 -5.68 2.11
C TRP A 224 5.98 -7.15 1.66
N PHE A 225 6.47 -8.04 2.54
CA PHE A 225 6.42 -9.49 2.31
C PHE A 225 5.02 -10.08 2.45
N GLY A 226 4.09 -9.39 3.11
CA GLY A 226 2.66 -9.66 2.98
C GLY A 226 2.05 -8.98 1.76
N PHE A 227 2.52 -7.78 1.42
CA PHE A 227 1.97 -6.96 0.35
C PHE A 227 2.18 -7.59 -1.02
N ASN A 228 3.44 -7.72 -1.46
CA ASN A 228 3.72 -8.24 -2.81
C ASN A 228 3.48 -9.75 -2.88
N PRO A 229 4.16 -10.61 -2.09
CA PRO A 229 3.90 -12.06 -2.14
C PRO A 229 2.44 -12.44 -1.90
N GLY A 230 1.74 -11.75 -1.01
CA GLY A 230 0.33 -12.05 -0.70
C GLY A 230 -0.60 -11.86 -1.89
N SER A 231 -0.25 -10.99 -2.84
CA SER A 231 -1.01 -10.73 -4.07
C SER A 231 -1.02 -11.91 -5.04
N THR A 232 -0.33 -13.03 -4.73
CA THR A 232 -0.60 -14.31 -5.41
C THR A 232 -1.98 -14.88 -5.07
N LEU A 233 -2.58 -14.45 -3.94
CA LEU A 233 -3.87 -14.91 -3.38
C LEU A 233 -3.97 -16.43 -3.15
N ALA A 234 -2.86 -17.14 -3.27
CA ALA A 234 -2.78 -18.59 -3.21
C ALA A 234 -1.33 -19.05 -3.02
N VAL A 235 -1.18 -20.28 -2.50
CA VAL A 235 0.12 -20.96 -2.39
C VAL A 235 0.55 -21.63 -3.71
N ILE A 236 -0.36 -21.72 -4.68
CA ILE A 236 -0.12 -22.21 -6.05
C ILE A 236 -0.65 -21.16 -7.03
N THR A 237 0.17 -20.74 -7.99
CA THR A 237 -0.21 -19.81 -9.06
C THR A 237 0.01 -20.47 -10.42
N GLY A 238 -1.06 -20.87 -11.09
CA GLY A 238 -0.96 -21.69 -12.31
C GLY A 238 -0.34 -23.05 -12.02
N ASP A 239 0.74 -23.39 -12.73
CA ASP A 239 1.54 -24.60 -12.54
C ASP A 239 2.67 -24.43 -11.48
N ARG A 240 2.83 -23.22 -10.92
CA ARG A 240 3.93 -22.88 -10.01
C ARG A 240 3.52 -23.01 -8.55
N ILE A 241 4.01 -24.05 -7.89
CA ILE A 241 3.91 -24.22 -6.44
C ILE A 241 4.88 -23.26 -5.74
N GLY A 242 4.40 -22.50 -4.76
CA GLY A 242 5.24 -21.61 -3.97
C GLY A 242 5.68 -20.33 -4.70
N TYR A 243 4.94 -19.91 -5.73
CA TYR A 243 5.31 -18.73 -6.54
C TYR A 243 5.46 -17.44 -5.70
N PHE A 244 4.72 -17.32 -4.59
CA PHE A 244 4.88 -16.21 -3.64
C PHE A 244 6.31 -16.06 -3.09
N GLY A 245 7.10 -17.15 -3.01
CA GLY A 245 8.51 -17.10 -2.63
C GLY A 245 9.39 -16.41 -3.68
N TYR A 246 9.06 -16.56 -4.97
CA TYR A 246 9.73 -15.83 -6.05
C TYR A 246 9.42 -14.33 -5.98
N VAL A 247 8.15 -13.98 -5.72
CA VAL A 247 7.73 -12.59 -5.53
C VAL A 247 8.40 -11.95 -4.30
N ALA A 248 8.60 -12.73 -3.23
CA ALA A 248 9.34 -12.26 -2.05
C ALA A 248 10.81 -11.97 -2.39
N LEU A 249 11.44 -12.83 -3.20
CA LEU A 249 12.80 -12.63 -3.68
C LEU A 249 12.93 -11.32 -4.50
N THR A 250 12.06 -11.12 -5.50
CA THR A 250 12.10 -9.91 -6.34
C THR A 250 11.87 -8.64 -5.51
N THR A 251 10.93 -8.69 -4.57
CA THR A 251 10.65 -7.60 -3.63
C THR A 251 11.87 -7.25 -2.77
N ASN A 252 12.54 -8.25 -2.21
CA ASN A 252 13.70 -8.03 -1.34
C ASN A 252 14.90 -7.45 -2.08
N VAL A 253 15.24 -8.00 -3.26
CA VAL A 253 16.40 -7.52 -4.02
C VAL A 253 16.18 -6.11 -4.58
N ALA A 254 14.93 -5.75 -4.92
CA ALA A 254 14.58 -4.38 -5.29
C ALA A 254 14.75 -3.42 -4.10
N ALA A 255 14.22 -3.75 -2.92
CA ALA A 255 14.36 -2.93 -1.72
C ALA A 255 15.84 -2.71 -1.33
N ALA A 256 16.64 -3.78 -1.38
CA ALA A 256 18.08 -3.70 -1.12
C ALA A 256 18.79 -2.79 -2.14
N ALA A 257 18.47 -2.93 -3.43
CA ALA A 257 18.98 -2.04 -4.48
C ALA A 257 18.52 -0.59 -4.27
N GLY A 258 17.32 -0.39 -3.73
CA GLY A 258 16.78 0.92 -3.37
C GLY A 258 17.56 1.62 -2.25
N ALA A 259 17.96 0.88 -1.21
CA ALA A 259 18.81 1.41 -0.15
C ALA A 259 20.15 1.92 -0.73
N LEU A 260 20.80 1.08 -1.55
CA LEU A 260 22.07 1.40 -2.19
C LEU A 260 21.93 2.55 -3.19
N GLY A 261 20.87 2.56 -3.99
CA GLY A 261 20.56 3.64 -4.94
C GLY A 261 20.31 4.96 -4.21
N GLY A 262 19.56 4.93 -3.12
CA GLY A 262 19.26 6.13 -2.32
C GLY A 262 20.50 6.75 -1.69
N ILE A 263 21.34 5.94 -1.03
CA ILE A 263 22.57 6.45 -0.40
C ILE A 263 23.62 6.88 -1.43
N ALA A 264 23.75 6.14 -2.55
CA ALA A 264 24.67 6.51 -3.63
C ALA A 264 24.26 7.83 -4.29
N THR A 265 22.97 8.01 -4.57
CA THR A 265 22.44 9.24 -5.18
C THR A 265 22.63 10.44 -4.25
N ALA A 266 22.37 10.28 -2.95
CA ALA A 266 22.67 11.30 -1.94
C ALA A 266 24.16 11.69 -1.94
N TRP A 267 25.06 10.70 -1.98
CA TRP A 267 26.50 10.98 -2.01
C TRP A 267 26.91 11.74 -3.27
N LEU A 268 26.35 11.40 -4.44
CA LEU A 268 26.68 12.04 -5.71
C LEU A 268 26.15 13.49 -5.79
N VAL A 269 24.92 13.75 -5.32
CA VAL A 269 24.26 15.06 -5.44
C VAL A 269 24.55 15.95 -4.24
N LEU A 270 24.34 15.45 -3.01
CA LEU A 270 24.51 16.22 -1.77
C LEU A 270 25.97 16.24 -1.29
N LYS A 271 26.86 15.51 -1.95
CA LYS A 271 28.29 15.36 -1.61
C LYS A 271 28.57 14.75 -0.23
N LYS A 272 27.54 14.13 0.37
CA LYS A 272 27.63 13.40 1.64
C LYS A 272 26.53 12.33 1.69
N PRO A 273 26.75 11.22 2.42
CA PRO A 273 25.68 10.26 2.68
C PRO A 273 24.57 10.91 3.52
N ASP A 274 23.33 10.53 3.25
CA ASP A 274 22.15 10.96 4.02
C ASP A 274 21.24 9.76 4.31
N VAL A 275 20.94 9.56 5.60
CA VAL A 275 20.13 8.43 6.06
C VAL A 275 18.68 8.56 5.56
N SER A 276 18.11 9.76 5.56
CA SER A 276 16.75 9.98 5.07
C SER A 276 16.63 9.63 3.60
N MET A 277 17.63 9.96 2.78
CA MET A 277 17.67 9.57 1.36
C MET A 277 17.80 8.06 1.18
N MET A 278 18.60 7.38 1.98
CA MET A 278 18.67 5.91 1.96
C MET A 278 17.31 5.28 2.28
N LEU A 279 16.63 5.76 3.34
CA LEU A 279 15.32 5.24 3.74
C LEU A 279 14.23 5.51 2.70
N ASN A 280 14.17 6.72 2.15
CA ASN A 280 13.24 7.04 1.07
C ASN A 280 13.54 6.23 -0.20
N GLY A 281 14.82 5.92 -0.47
CA GLY A 281 15.22 5.03 -1.55
C GLY A 281 14.66 3.61 -1.40
N VAL A 282 14.68 3.05 -0.19
CA VAL A 282 14.03 1.76 0.11
C VAL A 282 12.54 1.82 -0.18
N ILE A 283 11.84 2.85 0.31
CA ILE A 283 10.39 3.00 0.12
C ILE A 283 10.06 3.16 -1.37
N ALA A 284 10.81 3.99 -2.10
CA ALA A 284 10.60 4.20 -3.54
C ALA A 284 10.80 2.92 -4.35
N ALA A 285 11.84 2.14 -4.03
CA ALA A 285 12.09 0.86 -4.68
C ALA A 285 10.99 -0.16 -4.42
N LEU A 286 10.53 -0.24 -3.17
CA LEU A 286 9.41 -1.10 -2.77
C LEU A 286 8.13 -0.71 -3.53
N VAL A 287 7.80 0.59 -3.60
CA VAL A 287 6.67 1.11 -4.38
C VAL A 287 6.79 0.75 -5.85
N ALA A 288 7.96 0.90 -6.47
CA ALA A 288 8.16 0.65 -7.89
C ALA A 288 8.09 -0.83 -8.26
N ILE A 289 8.64 -1.73 -7.42
CA ILE A 289 8.60 -3.16 -7.69
C ILE A 289 7.21 -3.76 -7.46
N THR A 290 6.33 -3.12 -6.69
CA THR A 290 4.97 -3.61 -6.37
C THR A 290 4.19 -4.08 -7.61
N ALA A 291 4.09 -3.29 -8.67
CA ALA A 291 3.38 -3.66 -9.90
C ALA A 291 4.07 -4.77 -10.71
N ALA A 292 5.40 -4.88 -10.59
CA ALA A 292 6.24 -5.73 -11.44
C ALA A 292 6.72 -7.01 -10.74
N SER A 293 6.55 -7.13 -9.42
CA SER A 293 7.17 -8.14 -8.56
C SER A 293 6.86 -9.60 -8.97
N GLY A 294 5.67 -9.84 -9.52
CA GLY A 294 5.24 -11.13 -10.10
C GLY A 294 5.44 -11.27 -11.62
N PHE A 295 6.13 -10.34 -12.28
CA PHE A 295 6.28 -10.33 -13.74
C PHE A 295 7.73 -10.26 -14.21
N VAL A 296 8.66 -9.83 -13.36
CA VAL A 296 10.06 -9.56 -13.76
C VAL A 296 11.06 -10.51 -13.11
N ALA A 297 12.19 -10.70 -13.79
CA ALA A 297 13.32 -11.44 -13.27
C ALA A 297 14.02 -10.71 -12.09
N PRO A 298 14.70 -11.41 -11.17
CA PRO A 298 15.37 -10.78 -10.02
C PRO A 298 16.40 -9.72 -10.41
N TRP A 299 17.13 -9.89 -11.52
CA TRP A 299 18.07 -8.88 -12.00
C TRP A 299 17.35 -7.59 -12.42
N ALA A 300 16.16 -7.70 -13.02
CA ALA A 300 15.36 -6.55 -13.42
C ALA A 300 14.77 -5.84 -12.19
N ALA A 301 14.39 -6.60 -11.16
CA ALA A 301 13.95 -6.05 -9.88
C ALA A 301 15.04 -5.19 -9.20
N ILE A 302 16.32 -5.60 -9.28
CA ILE A 302 17.47 -4.80 -8.82
C ILE A 302 17.55 -3.47 -9.59
N VAL A 303 17.45 -3.51 -10.92
CA VAL A 303 17.50 -2.31 -11.77
C VAL A 303 16.33 -1.36 -11.45
N ILE A 304 15.11 -1.90 -11.35
CA ILE A 304 13.91 -1.13 -10.99
C ILE A 304 14.11 -0.46 -9.63
N GLY A 305 14.56 -1.20 -8.61
CA GLY A 305 14.76 -0.67 -7.26
C GLY A 305 15.80 0.44 -7.21
N PHE A 306 16.96 0.23 -7.85
CA PHE A 306 18.02 1.23 -7.89
C PHE A 306 17.57 2.53 -8.60
N LEU A 307 16.96 2.41 -9.78
CA LEU A 307 16.51 3.57 -10.56
C LEU A 307 15.36 4.31 -9.88
N ALA A 308 14.38 3.59 -9.31
CA ALA A 308 13.29 4.20 -8.56
C ALA A 308 13.81 5.02 -7.38
N ALA A 309 14.78 4.48 -6.64
CA ALA A 309 15.44 5.22 -5.57
C ALA A 309 16.16 6.47 -6.09
N ALA A 310 16.97 6.33 -7.14
CA ALA A 310 17.71 7.46 -7.71
C ALA A 310 16.82 8.59 -8.24
N ILE A 311 15.62 8.26 -8.75
CA ILE A 311 14.63 9.25 -9.21
C ILE A 311 13.91 9.91 -8.03
N ALA A 312 13.58 9.14 -6.99
CA ALA A 312 12.73 9.61 -5.90
C ALA A 312 13.46 10.46 -4.85
N VAL A 313 14.80 10.38 -4.80
CA VAL A 313 15.61 10.99 -3.75
C VAL A 313 16.55 12.06 -4.29
N VAL A 314 17.01 12.91 -3.35
CA VAL A 314 17.82 14.16 -3.42
C VAL A 314 17.03 15.47 -3.39
#